data_AF-A0AAW4D8F8-F1
#
_entry.id   AF-A0AAW4D8F8-F1
#
_cell.length_a   1.000
_cell.length_b   1.000
_cell.length_c   1.000
_cell.angle_alpha   90.00
_cell.angle_beta   90.00
_cell.angle_gamma   90.00
#
_symmetry.space_group_name_H-M   'P 1'
#
loop_
_entity.id
_entity.type
_entity.pdbx_description
1 polymer ?
#
loop_
_entity_poly.entity_id
_entity_poly.type
_entity_poly.pdbx_seq_one_letter_code
_entity_poly.pdbx_strand_id
1 'polypeptide(L)'
;SATATAPDNVYVGTNPAVVNSIESVSGADAWKFEQLTLDKTQVSTTVTDEPGSGTPGTGNQGDLVLVTITADQNSVAENVKPTFTVQINKALANDLVVTLSNNAQVTIKAGQTAVSYEHAAQGDDVYKDSGEISLGIKSAADAGGRTFENLQLGNDASVKVTDTVDEVVAKLTASTSVAEGGEITYTVTLTNKDGLPINNHAELYFHLKDGTTVVVPANSTVG
;
A
#
# COMPACT_ATOMS: atom_id res chain seq x y z
N SER A 1 13.44 -40.95 29.15
CA SER A 1 13.75 -40.22 27.91
C SER A 1 13.64 -38.73 28.17
N ALA A 2 14.24 -37.91 27.31
CA ALA A 2 14.07 -36.46 27.30
C ALA A 2 13.77 -36.01 25.86
N THR A 3 13.18 -34.84 25.70
CA THR A 3 12.85 -34.24 24.40
C THR A 3 13.55 -32.91 24.24
N ALA A 4 13.84 -32.53 22.99
CA ALA A 4 14.31 -31.21 22.60
C ALA A 4 13.45 -30.70 21.45
N THR A 5 13.28 -29.38 21.36
CA THR A 5 12.54 -28.75 20.26
C THR A 5 13.48 -28.55 19.08
N ALA A 6 13.03 -28.90 17.87
CA ALA A 6 13.77 -28.57 16.66
C ALA A 6 13.69 -27.05 16.38
N PRO A 7 14.73 -26.43 15.80
CA PRO A 7 14.62 -25.09 15.23
C PRO A 7 13.46 -24.99 14.24
N ASP A 8 12.80 -23.83 14.23
CA ASP A 8 11.64 -23.53 13.41
C ASP A 8 11.79 -22.12 12.84
N ASN A 9 11.48 -21.94 11.55
CA ASN A 9 11.68 -20.69 10.83
C ASN A 9 10.71 -20.54 9.65
N VAL A 10 10.56 -19.33 9.12
CA VAL A 10 9.57 -19.03 8.06
C VAL A 10 10.03 -19.29 6.62
N TYR A 11 11.25 -19.77 6.42
CA TYR A 11 11.92 -19.82 5.13
C TYR A 11 12.15 -21.26 4.67
N VAL A 12 11.89 -21.49 3.39
CA VAL A 12 12.16 -22.76 2.72
C VAL A 12 13.66 -23.05 2.72
N GLY A 13 14.04 -24.29 3.01
CA GLY A 13 15.35 -24.85 2.70
C GLY A 13 15.99 -25.62 3.86
N THR A 14 17.32 -25.60 3.91
CA THR A 14 18.04 -26.37 4.92
C THR A 14 18.03 -25.67 6.27
N ASN A 15 17.40 -26.34 7.24
CA ASN A 15 17.49 -25.99 8.65
C ASN A 15 18.81 -26.49 9.26
N PRO A 16 19.37 -25.78 10.26
CA PRO A 16 20.48 -26.30 11.05
C PRO A 16 20.13 -27.65 11.68
N ALA A 17 21.02 -28.63 11.52
CA ALA A 17 20.85 -29.92 12.19
C ALA A 17 20.97 -29.75 13.71
N VAL A 18 20.19 -30.54 14.46
CA VAL A 18 20.33 -30.63 15.92
C VAL A 18 21.41 -31.66 16.21
N VAL A 19 22.55 -31.20 16.72
CA VAL A 19 23.69 -32.03 17.09
C VAL A 19 23.81 -32.10 18.61
N ASN A 20 23.98 -33.30 19.15
CA ASN A 20 24.15 -33.50 20.59
C ASN A 20 25.13 -34.65 20.89
N SER A 21 25.67 -34.68 22.10
CA SER A 21 26.58 -35.71 22.59
C SER A 21 26.53 -35.79 24.11
N ILE A 22 26.92 -36.92 24.68
CA ILE A 22 27.03 -37.04 26.14
C ILE A 22 28.23 -36.20 26.61
N GLU A 23 27.95 -35.15 27.39
CA GLU A 23 28.99 -34.30 27.97
C GLU A 23 29.51 -34.88 29.30
N SER A 24 28.61 -35.19 30.22
CA SER A 24 28.91 -35.70 31.56
C SER A 24 27.79 -36.56 32.12
N VAL A 25 28.08 -37.28 33.20
CA VAL A 25 27.10 -38.02 33.99
C VAL A 25 27.28 -37.66 35.46
N SER A 26 26.17 -37.47 36.17
CA SER A 26 26.15 -37.21 37.61
C SER A 26 25.03 -38.00 38.26
N GLY A 27 25.22 -38.44 39.51
CA GLY A 27 24.19 -39.15 40.28
C GLY A 27 24.81 -39.87 41.47
N ALA A 28 24.01 -40.07 42.53
CA ALA A 28 24.47 -40.67 43.78
C ALA A 28 25.09 -42.07 43.61
N ASP A 29 24.77 -42.77 42.52
CA ASP A 29 25.21 -44.13 42.23
C ASP A 29 26.15 -44.23 41.01
N ALA A 30 26.53 -43.12 40.38
CA ALA A 30 27.42 -43.15 39.21
C ALA A 30 28.80 -43.78 39.51
N TRP A 31 29.21 -43.78 40.78
CA TRP A 31 30.46 -44.41 41.26
C TRP A 31 30.36 -45.94 41.43
N LYS A 32 29.16 -46.54 41.41
CA LYS A 32 28.99 -47.99 41.61
C LYS A 32 29.44 -48.83 40.42
N PHE A 33 29.61 -48.23 39.25
CA PHE A 33 30.15 -48.90 38.08
C PHE A 33 31.67 -49.04 38.20
N GLU A 34 32.21 -50.23 37.94
CA GLU A 34 33.66 -50.49 37.96
C GLU A 34 34.41 -49.63 36.92
N GLN A 35 33.78 -49.37 35.77
CA GLN A 35 34.23 -48.42 34.76
C GLN A 35 33.02 -47.91 33.94
N LEU A 36 32.71 -46.62 34.04
CA LEU A 36 31.68 -45.97 33.22
C LEU A 36 32.34 -45.04 32.19
N THR A 37 32.52 -45.53 30.97
CA THR A 37 33.03 -44.75 29.85
C THR A 37 31.86 -44.11 29.09
N LEU A 38 31.87 -42.78 28.96
CA LEU A 38 30.85 -42.07 28.20
C LEU A 38 31.21 -42.06 26.71
N ASP A 39 30.30 -42.56 25.89
CA ASP A 39 30.42 -42.40 24.44
C ASP A 39 30.14 -40.95 24.06
N LYS A 40 31.18 -40.25 23.60
CA LYS A 40 31.10 -38.85 23.17
C LYS A 40 30.84 -38.70 21.67
N THR A 41 30.53 -39.79 20.98
CA THR A 41 30.13 -39.75 19.56
C THR A 41 28.91 -38.84 19.41
N GLN A 42 29.03 -37.85 18.53
CA GLN A 42 27.93 -36.94 18.24
C GLN A 42 26.82 -37.68 17.49
N VAL A 43 25.58 -37.42 17.90
CA VAL A 43 24.39 -37.76 17.13
C VAL A 43 23.84 -36.50 16.48
N SER A 44 23.29 -36.65 15.28
CA SER A 44 22.75 -35.53 14.51
C SER A 44 21.34 -35.88 14.02
N THR A 45 20.43 -34.92 14.12
CA THR A 45 19.09 -35.00 13.55
C THR A 45 18.93 -33.89 12.51
N THR A 46 18.63 -34.28 11.28
CA THR A 46 18.28 -33.33 10.20
C THR A 46 16.89 -32.77 10.44
N VAL A 47 16.75 -31.46 10.31
CA VAL A 47 15.47 -30.76 10.40
C VAL A 47 15.05 -30.38 8.99
N THR A 48 13.80 -30.66 8.65
CA THR A 48 13.20 -30.42 7.34
C THR A 48 11.94 -29.60 7.53
N ASP A 49 11.65 -28.72 6.58
CA ASP A 49 10.43 -27.89 6.59
C ASP A 49 9.15 -28.72 6.64
N GLU A 50 8.10 -28.10 7.14
CA GLU A 50 6.76 -28.64 7.20
C GLU A 50 6.23 -28.98 5.78
N PRO A 51 5.42 -30.04 5.64
CA PRO A 51 4.88 -30.40 4.33
C PRO A 51 3.95 -29.31 3.78
N GLY A 52 4.18 -28.89 2.54
CA GLY A 52 3.36 -27.89 1.84
C GLY A 52 4.04 -26.53 1.65
N SER A 53 5.30 -26.38 2.06
CA SER A 53 6.12 -25.18 1.83
C SER A 53 6.16 -24.70 0.37
N GLY A 54 6.13 -23.38 0.17
CA GLY A 54 6.35 -22.69 -1.11
C GLY A 54 5.12 -22.47 -2.00
N THR A 55 3.98 -23.14 -1.73
CA THR A 55 2.72 -22.92 -2.45
C THR A 55 1.62 -22.43 -1.50
N PRO A 56 1.24 -21.15 -1.55
CA PRO A 56 0.19 -20.60 -0.68
C PRO A 56 -1.18 -21.27 -0.93
N GLY A 57 -1.93 -21.60 0.13
CA GLY A 57 -3.30 -22.12 0.01
C GLY A 57 -3.69 -23.17 1.06
N THR A 58 -4.88 -23.78 0.88
CA THR A 58 -5.43 -24.80 1.77
C THR A 58 -4.60 -26.09 1.71
N GLY A 59 -4.00 -26.49 2.83
CA GLY A 59 -3.13 -27.68 2.92
C GLY A 59 -1.64 -27.37 2.99
N ASN A 60 -1.23 -26.09 2.87
CA ASN A 60 0.11 -25.66 3.21
C ASN A 60 0.26 -25.59 4.75
N GLN A 61 1.18 -26.40 5.31
CA GLN A 61 1.49 -26.40 6.75
C GLN A 61 2.72 -25.56 7.08
N GLY A 62 3.34 -24.94 6.09
CA GLY A 62 4.42 -24.00 6.24
C GLY A 62 3.98 -22.73 6.97
N ASP A 63 4.97 -22.09 7.55
CA ASP A 63 4.83 -21.04 8.54
C ASP A 63 4.27 -19.76 7.89
N LEU A 64 3.08 -19.32 8.31
CA LEU A 64 2.34 -18.24 7.64
C LEU A 64 3.01 -16.87 7.82
N VAL A 65 3.36 -16.26 6.70
CA VAL A 65 3.73 -14.85 6.57
C VAL A 65 2.63 -14.13 5.81
N LEU A 66 1.76 -13.43 6.53
CA LEU A 66 0.66 -12.66 5.95
C LEU A 66 1.01 -11.18 5.94
N VAL A 67 1.04 -10.57 4.75
CA VAL A 67 1.25 -9.14 4.56
C VAL A 67 -0.07 -8.49 4.16
N THR A 68 -0.52 -7.50 4.92
CA THR A 68 -1.77 -6.77 4.66
C THR A 68 -1.51 -5.29 4.46
N ILE A 69 -2.45 -4.60 3.82
CA ILE A 69 -2.48 -3.15 3.71
C ILE A 69 -3.82 -2.64 4.21
N THR A 70 -3.80 -1.52 4.91
CA THR A 70 -4.99 -0.84 5.42
C THR A 70 -4.90 0.64 5.09
N ALA A 71 -6.04 1.25 4.79
CA ALA A 71 -6.17 2.69 4.71
C ALA A 71 -6.32 3.23 6.13
N ASP A 72 -5.61 4.32 6.45
CA ASP A 72 -5.68 4.93 7.78
C ASP A 72 -6.90 5.87 7.90
N GLN A 73 -7.55 6.19 6.77
CA GLN A 73 -8.73 7.05 6.68
C GLN A 73 -9.80 6.40 5.79
N ASN A 74 -11.08 6.65 6.10
CA ASN A 74 -12.19 6.23 5.22
C ASN A 74 -12.34 7.15 3.99
N SER A 75 -11.95 8.42 4.14
CA SER A 75 -12.00 9.41 3.08
C SER A 75 -10.98 10.53 3.30
N VAL A 76 -10.55 11.15 2.22
CA VAL A 76 -9.78 12.40 2.20
C VAL A 76 -10.40 13.36 1.18
N ALA A 77 -10.22 14.67 1.37
CA ALA A 77 -10.58 15.63 0.33
C ALA A 77 -9.57 15.59 -0.82
N GLU A 78 -9.95 16.13 -1.97
CA GLU A 78 -8.98 16.42 -3.04
C GLU A 78 -7.83 17.29 -2.53
N ASN A 79 -6.66 17.17 -3.16
CA ASN A 79 -5.39 17.73 -2.68
C ASN A 79 -4.92 17.27 -1.28
N VAL A 80 -5.64 16.37 -0.61
CA VAL A 80 -5.19 15.77 0.66
C VAL A 80 -4.59 14.39 0.39
N LYS A 81 -3.37 14.18 0.90
CA LYS A 81 -2.67 12.90 0.76
C LYS A 81 -3.25 11.85 1.71
N PRO A 82 -3.73 10.70 1.21
CA PRO A 82 -4.12 9.60 2.08
C PRO A 82 -2.89 8.82 2.56
N THR A 83 -3.01 8.20 3.73
CA THR A 83 -1.97 7.33 4.28
C THR A 83 -2.47 5.90 4.40
N PHE A 84 -1.54 4.97 4.20
CA PHE A 84 -1.78 3.54 4.27
C PHE A 84 -0.76 2.92 5.21
N THR A 85 -1.19 1.93 5.98
CA THR A 85 -0.31 1.12 6.81
C THR A 85 -0.19 -0.29 6.23
N VAL A 86 1.03 -0.67 5.87
CA VAL A 86 1.38 -2.05 5.50
C VAL A 86 1.81 -2.80 6.74
N GLN A 87 1.28 -3.99 6.95
CA GLN A 87 1.48 -4.79 8.15
C GLN A 87 1.90 -6.22 7.80
N ILE A 88 2.63 -6.85 8.72
CA ILE A 88 2.96 -8.28 8.68
C ILE A 88 2.53 -8.93 10.00
N ASN A 89 2.01 -10.15 9.94
CA ASN A 89 1.48 -10.89 11.10
C ASN A 89 2.54 -11.33 12.12
N LYS A 90 3.83 -11.33 11.75
CA LYS A 90 4.96 -11.65 12.65
C LYS A 90 6.19 -10.82 12.30
N ALA A 91 6.98 -10.48 13.32
CA ALA A 91 8.25 -9.79 13.10
C ALA A 91 9.26 -10.74 12.43
N LEU A 92 10.02 -10.22 11.47
CA LEU A 92 11.07 -10.97 10.77
C LEU A 92 12.46 -10.59 11.26
N ALA A 93 13.42 -11.50 11.09
CA ALA A 93 14.83 -11.26 11.40
C ALA A 93 15.54 -10.37 10.37
N ASN A 94 15.01 -10.27 9.15
CA ASN A 94 15.52 -9.39 8.10
C ASN A 94 14.42 -8.40 7.68
N ASP A 95 14.84 -7.38 6.94
CA ASP A 95 13.92 -6.43 6.30
C ASP A 95 13.01 -7.15 5.29
N LEU A 96 11.74 -6.76 5.25
CA LEU A 96 10.78 -7.17 4.23
C LEU A 96 10.56 -6.01 3.25
N VAL A 97 10.85 -6.24 1.98
CA VAL A 97 10.58 -5.27 0.91
C VAL A 97 9.23 -5.58 0.31
N VAL A 98 8.30 -4.64 0.39
CA VAL A 98 6.94 -4.75 -0.15
C VAL A 98 6.82 -3.79 -1.33
N THR A 99 6.42 -4.32 -2.49
CA THR A 99 6.04 -3.52 -3.67
C THR A 99 4.53 -3.35 -3.69
N LEU A 100 4.05 -2.12 -3.74
CA LEU A 100 2.63 -1.77 -3.78
C LEU A 100 2.10 -1.81 -5.22
N SER A 101 0.79 -1.83 -5.39
CA SER A 101 0.14 -1.90 -6.72
C SER A 101 0.49 -0.71 -7.62
N ASN A 102 0.79 0.45 -7.04
CA ASN A 102 1.29 1.64 -7.75
C ASN A 102 2.81 1.62 -8.02
N ASN A 103 3.49 0.48 -7.78
CA ASN A 103 4.92 0.25 -7.92
C ASN A 103 5.82 0.99 -6.91
N ALA A 104 5.27 1.71 -5.92
CA ALA A 104 6.06 2.20 -4.80
C ALA A 104 6.59 1.02 -3.98
N GLN A 105 7.74 1.23 -3.32
CA GLN A 105 8.32 0.24 -2.40
C GLN A 105 8.34 0.80 -0.99
N VAL A 106 7.96 -0.05 -0.04
CA VAL A 106 8.14 0.20 1.39
C VAL A 106 8.90 -0.94 2.03
N THR A 107 9.59 -0.66 3.14
CA THR A 107 10.37 -1.66 3.85
C THR A 107 9.88 -1.76 5.29
N ILE A 108 9.38 -2.93 5.68
CA ILE A 108 9.19 -3.26 7.09
C ILE A 108 10.56 -3.69 7.61
N LYS A 109 11.12 -2.91 8.55
CA LYS A 109 12.44 -3.19 9.12
C LYS A 109 12.43 -4.46 9.96
N ALA A 110 13.57 -5.16 10.01
CA ALA A 110 13.76 -6.30 10.90
C ALA A 110 13.28 -5.97 12.33
N GLY A 111 12.54 -6.90 12.94
CA GLY A 111 11.92 -6.73 14.25
C GLY A 111 10.67 -5.85 14.31
N GLN A 112 10.31 -5.16 13.21
CA GLN A 112 9.06 -4.39 13.11
C GLN A 112 7.95 -5.21 12.43
N THR A 113 6.71 -4.79 12.63
CA THR A 113 5.53 -5.43 12.04
C THR A 113 4.70 -4.51 11.15
N ALA A 114 5.08 -3.25 11.01
CA ALA A 114 4.36 -2.29 10.20
C ALA A 114 5.27 -1.21 9.62
N VAL A 115 4.81 -0.59 8.53
CA VAL A 115 5.39 0.63 7.93
C VAL A 115 4.29 1.46 7.30
N SER A 116 4.37 2.78 7.44
CA SER A 116 3.42 3.71 6.81
C SER A 116 3.87 4.08 5.40
N TYR A 117 2.89 4.35 4.53
CA TYR A 117 3.05 4.84 3.18
C TYR A 117 2.13 6.04 2.95
N GLU A 118 2.68 7.16 2.48
CA GLU A 118 1.90 8.33 2.07
C GLU A 118 1.70 8.25 0.56
N HIS A 119 0.44 8.17 0.12
CA HIS A 119 0.11 8.19 -1.31
C HIS A 119 0.06 9.64 -1.80
N ALA A 120 0.30 9.86 -3.10
CA ALA A 120 0.03 11.17 -3.69
C ALA A 120 -1.45 11.53 -3.54
N ALA A 121 -1.74 12.80 -3.28
CA ALA A 121 -3.13 13.26 -3.30
C ALA A 121 -3.71 13.10 -4.71
N GLN A 122 -5.02 12.88 -4.79
CA GLN A 122 -5.73 13.18 -6.03
C GLN A 122 -5.59 14.69 -6.31
N GLY A 123 -5.49 15.06 -7.58
CA GLY A 123 -5.56 16.45 -7.99
C GLY A 123 -6.91 17.06 -7.61
N ASP A 124 -7.03 18.36 -7.81
CA ASP A 124 -8.19 19.17 -7.47
C ASP A 124 -8.54 20.00 -8.71
N ASP A 125 -9.84 20.17 -8.93
CA ASP A 125 -10.35 20.91 -10.06
C ASP A 125 -11.69 21.60 -9.73
N VAL A 126 -12.29 22.25 -10.72
CA VAL A 126 -13.54 23.01 -10.54
C VAL A 126 -14.80 22.18 -10.74
N TYR A 127 -14.64 20.89 -11.04
CA TYR A 127 -15.72 19.99 -11.37
C TYR A 127 -16.22 19.28 -10.12
N LYS A 128 -17.30 18.53 -10.31
CA LYS A 128 -17.95 17.80 -9.23
C LYS A 128 -17.79 16.32 -9.48
N ASP A 129 -16.70 15.74 -9.01
CA ASP A 129 -16.32 14.36 -9.24
C ASP A 129 -15.58 13.71 -8.07
N SER A 130 -16.36 13.14 -7.15
CA SER A 130 -15.81 12.25 -6.14
C SER A 130 -15.13 11.02 -6.75
N GLY A 131 -14.06 10.55 -6.12
CA GLY A 131 -13.28 9.40 -6.56
C GLY A 131 -13.02 8.35 -5.47
N GLU A 132 -12.18 7.37 -5.81
CA GLU A 132 -11.65 6.38 -4.87
C GLU A 132 -10.21 6.02 -5.27
N ILE A 133 -9.30 6.00 -4.29
CA ILE A 133 -7.95 5.48 -4.44
C ILE A 133 -7.94 4.05 -3.91
N SER A 134 -7.58 3.09 -4.75
CA SER A 134 -7.35 1.69 -4.36
C SER A 134 -5.85 1.37 -4.39
N LEU A 135 -5.33 0.83 -3.30
CA LEU A 135 -3.93 0.48 -3.14
C LEU A 135 -3.79 -0.93 -2.57
N GLY A 136 -3.05 -1.76 -3.30
CA GLY A 136 -2.83 -3.18 -2.99
C GLY A 136 -1.36 -3.52 -2.79
N ILE A 137 -1.11 -4.78 -2.46
CA ILE A 137 0.25 -5.33 -2.38
C ILE A 137 0.52 -6.15 -3.64
N LYS A 138 1.50 -5.73 -4.43
CA LYS A 138 1.92 -6.40 -5.67
C LYS A 138 2.85 -7.58 -5.38
N SER A 139 3.79 -7.40 -4.46
CA SER A 139 4.72 -8.46 -4.03
C SER A 139 5.35 -8.12 -2.68
N ALA A 140 5.84 -9.14 -1.99
CA ALA A 140 6.68 -8.99 -0.80
C ALA A 140 7.85 -9.98 -0.88
N ALA A 141 9.04 -9.55 -0.48
CA ALA A 141 10.24 -10.36 -0.51
C ALA A 141 11.15 -10.06 0.68
N ASP A 142 11.79 -11.09 1.21
CA ASP A 142 12.89 -10.95 2.16
C ASP A 142 14.05 -10.19 1.48
N ALA A 143 14.61 -9.19 2.15
CA ALA A 143 15.72 -8.39 1.61
C ALA A 143 16.99 -9.22 1.36
N GLY A 144 17.14 -10.37 2.05
CA GLY A 144 18.21 -11.34 1.83
C GLY A 144 17.93 -12.34 0.70
N GLY A 145 16.79 -12.22 0.01
CA GLY A 145 16.42 -13.08 -1.12
C GLY A 145 15.95 -14.48 -0.71
N ARG A 146 15.62 -14.70 0.56
CA ARG A 146 15.09 -15.98 1.04
C ARG A 146 13.62 -16.14 0.64
N THR A 147 13.24 -17.38 0.36
CA THR A 147 11.85 -17.74 0.00
C THR A 147 11.09 -18.14 1.26
N PHE A 148 9.90 -17.56 1.47
CA PHE A 148 9.03 -17.95 2.57
C PHE A 148 8.31 -19.27 2.29
N GLU A 149 8.04 -20.04 3.34
CA GLU A 149 7.26 -21.28 3.26
C GLU A 149 5.80 -21.03 2.92
N ASN A 150 5.21 -19.95 3.42
CA ASN A 150 3.80 -19.62 3.18
C ASN A 150 3.59 -18.09 3.20
N LEU A 151 4.03 -17.41 2.13
CA LEU A 151 3.74 -15.99 1.94
C LEU A 151 2.32 -15.81 1.38
N GLN A 152 1.52 -15.00 2.07
CA GLN A 152 0.20 -14.59 1.63
C GLN A 152 0.09 -13.07 1.62
N LEU A 153 -0.61 -12.55 0.62
CA LEU A 153 -0.89 -11.12 0.48
C LEU A 153 -2.38 -10.89 0.73
N GLY A 154 -2.68 -9.89 1.55
CA GLY A 154 -4.05 -9.47 1.85
C GLY A 154 -4.72 -8.73 0.70
N ASN A 155 -5.98 -8.38 0.92
CA ASN A 155 -6.77 -7.59 -0.04
C ASN A 155 -6.27 -6.15 -0.15
N ASP A 156 -6.67 -5.49 -1.24
CA ASP A 156 -6.46 -4.06 -1.45
C ASP A 156 -7.21 -3.23 -0.39
N ALA A 157 -6.65 -2.07 -0.07
CA ALA A 157 -7.27 -1.04 0.76
C ALA A 157 -7.77 0.10 -0.13
N SER A 158 -8.89 0.72 0.24
CA SER A 158 -9.41 1.89 -0.47
C SER A 158 -9.68 3.08 0.43
N VAL A 159 -9.53 4.28 -0.13
CA VAL A 159 -9.87 5.56 0.48
C VAL A 159 -10.75 6.33 -0.49
N LYS A 160 -11.91 6.81 -0.02
CA LYS A 160 -12.78 7.68 -0.82
C LYS A 160 -12.16 9.06 -0.96
N VAL A 161 -12.26 9.64 -2.15
CA VAL A 161 -11.87 11.04 -2.38
C VAL A 161 -13.14 11.88 -2.44
N THR A 162 -13.28 12.81 -1.50
CA THR A 162 -14.38 13.76 -1.46
C THR A 162 -14.02 15.01 -2.23
N ASP A 163 -14.87 15.33 -3.19
CA ASP A 163 -14.90 16.56 -3.97
C ASP A 163 -14.72 17.83 -3.12
N THR A 164 -13.87 18.75 -3.58
CA THR A 164 -13.77 20.11 -3.04
C THR A 164 -14.74 21.06 -3.75
N VAL A 165 -14.88 22.28 -3.24
CA VAL A 165 -15.77 23.28 -3.85
C VAL A 165 -14.93 24.45 -4.31
N ASP A 166 -14.80 24.56 -5.63
CA ASP A 166 -14.00 25.57 -6.29
C ASP A 166 -14.86 26.49 -7.15
N GLU A 167 -14.93 27.75 -6.73
CA GLU A 167 -15.80 28.73 -7.36
C GLU A 167 -15.31 29.10 -8.77
N VAL A 168 -16.21 29.00 -9.75
CA VAL A 168 -16.03 29.55 -11.09
C VAL A 168 -16.93 30.76 -11.24
N VAL A 169 -16.32 31.92 -11.51
CA VAL A 169 -17.02 33.18 -11.77
C VAL A 169 -17.13 33.40 -13.27
N ALA A 170 -18.34 33.61 -13.76
CA ALA A 170 -18.59 34.10 -15.11
C ALA A 170 -18.70 35.63 -15.11
N LYS A 171 -17.83 36.29 -15.88
CA LYS A 171 -17.80 37.75 -16.02
C LYS A 171 -18.26 38.16 -17.42
N LEU A 172 -19.31 38.96 -17.49
CA LEU A 172 -19.75 39.60 -18.72
C LEU A 172 -19.02 40.94 -18.93
N THR A 173 -18.46 41.14 -20.10
CA THR A 173 -17.97 42.43 -20.59
C THR A 173 -18.66 42.81 -21.90
N ALA A 174 -18.68 44.10 -22.21
CA ALA A 174 -19.26 44.62 -23.44
C ALA A 174 -18.37 45.71 -24.06
N SER A 175 -18.55 45.97 -25.35
CA SER A 175 -17.99 47.17 -26.00
C SER A 175 -18.33 48.42 -25.20
N THR A 176 -17.35 49.26 -24.88
CA THR A 176 -17.52 50.42 -23.98
C THR A 176 -18.40 51.53 -24.56
N SER A 177 -18.39 51.68 -25.88
CA SER A 177 -19.21 52.65 -26.61
C SER A 177 -19.34 52.22 -28.07
N VAL A 178 -20.49 52.47 -28.66
CA VAL A 178 -20.75 52.26 -30.10
C VAL A 178 -21.40 53.51 -30.68
N ALA A 179 -21.17 53.77 -31.96
CA ALA A 179 -21.95 54.78 -32.69
C ALA A 179 -23.40 54.31 -32.83
N GLU A 180 -24.33 55.23 -33.08
CA GLU A 180 -25.71 54.87 -33.40
C GLU A 180 -25.75 53.95 -34.63
N GLY A 181 -26.47 52.83 -34.53
CA GLY A 181 -26.48 51.76 -35.54
C GLY A 181 -25.26 50.83 -35.52
N GLY A 182 -24.33 51.00 -34.57
CA GLY A 182 -23.19 50.11 -34.37
C GLY A 182 -23.52 48.83 -33.61
N GLU A 183 -22.62 47.85 -33.69
CA GLU A 183 -22.76 46.53 -33.05
C GLU A 183 -22.12 46.51 -31.65
N ILE A 184 -22.84 45.96 -30.66
CA ILE A 184 -22.32 45.73 -29.31
C ILE A 184 -21.83 44.29 -29.24
N THR A 185 -20.55 44.10 -28.91
CA THR A 185 -19.99 42.77 -28.64
C THR A 185 -20.08 42.50 -27.15
N TYR A 186 -20.71 41.39 -26.77
CA TYR A 186 -20.67 40.86 -25.43
C TYR A 186 -19.67 39.71 -25.37
N THR A 187 -18.90 39.64 -24.28
CA THR A 187 -17.92 38.56 -24.05
C THR A 187 -18.11 38.03 -22.64
N VAL A 188 -18.22 36.72 -22.50
CA VAL A 188 -18.18 36.04 -21.20
C VAL A 188 -16.79 35.46 -20.99
N THR A 189 -16.23 35.69 -19.80
CA THR A 189 -14.97 35.07 -19.37
C THR A 189 -15.22 34.29 -18.08
N LEU A 190 -14.84 33.02 -18.08
CA LEU A 190 -14.85 32.14 -16.92
C LEU A 190 -13.50 32.22 -16.21
N THR A 191 -13.52 32.40 -14.90
CA THR A 191 -12.32 32.47 -14.07
C THR A 191 -12.53 31.72 -12.76
N ASN A 192 -11.51 30.98 -12.34
CA ASN A 192 -11.40 30.45 -10.98
C ASN A 192 -10.26 31.19 -10.26
N LYS A 193 -10.43 31.47 -8.97
CA LYS A 193 -9.49 32.29 -8.20
C LYS A 193 -8.09 31.66 -8.04
N ASP A 194 -8.01 30.33 -8.05
CA ASP A 194 -6.76 29.58 -7.86
C ASP A 194 -6.12 29.18 -9.18
N GLY A 195 -6.75 29.54 -10.32
CA GLY A 195 -6.26 29.23 -11.65
C GLY A 195 -6.42 27.76 -12.04
N LEU A 196 -7.35 27.04 -11.39
CA LEU A 196 -7.67 25.67 -11.76
C LEU A 196 -8.20 25.59 -13.20
N PRO A 197 -7.88 24.54 -13.96
CA PRO A 197 -8.35 24.39 -15.34
C PRO A 197 -9.88 24.35 -15.44
N ILE A 198 -10.42 25.09 -16.39
CA ILE A 198 -11.86 25.06 -16.75
C ILE A 198 -11.95 24.55 -18.20
N ASN A 199 -11.72 23.26 -18.39
CA ASN A 199 -11.51 22.63 -19.69
C ASN A 199 -12.20 21.26 -19.85
N ASN A 200 -13.18 20.94 -19.01
CA ASN A 200 -13.98 19.72 -19.04
C ASN A 200 -15.48 20.06 -18.91
N HIS A 201 -15.98 20.88 -19.83
CA HIS A 201 -17.41 21.22 -19.90
C HIS A 201 -17.90 21.25 -21.35
N ALA A 202 -19.17 20.90 -21.54
CA ALA A 202 -19.85 21.11 -22.81
C ALA A 202 -20.08 22.62 -23.09
N GLU A 203 -20.62 22.96 -24.25
CA GLU A 203 -20.98 24.35 -24.54
C GLU A 203 -21.89 24.93 -23.46
N LEU A 204 -21.59 26.17 -23.05
CA LEU A 204 -22.36 26.91 -22.07
C LEU A 204 -23.06 28.09 -22.73
N TYR A 205 -24.33 28.28 -22.38
CA TYR A 205 -25.20 29.29 -22.98
C TYR A 205 -25.57 30.32 -21.93
N PHE A 206 -25.11 31.56 -22.11
CA PHE A 206 -25.37 32.68 -21.21
C PHE A 206 -26.43 33.59 -21.83
N HIS A 207 -27.64 33.52 -21.28
CA HIS A 207 -28.77 34.33 -21.75
C HIS A 207 -28.79 35.70 -21.06
N LEU A 208 -28.70 36.76 -21.86
CA LEU A 208 -28.76 38.15 -21.40
C LEU A 208 -30.21 38.65 -21.33
N LYS A 209 -30.43 39.71 -20.56
CA LYS A 209 -31.78 40.28 -20.35
C LYS A 209 -32.45 40.79 -21.63
N ASP A 210 -31.66 41.17 -22.63
CA ASP A 210 -32.15 41.64 -23.92
C ASP A 210 -32.49 40.50 -24.90
N GLY A 211 -32.29 39.24 -24.49
CA GLY A 211 -32.51 38.04 -25.31
C GLY A 211 -31.28 37.55 -26.06
N THR A 212 -30.16 38.29 -26.01
CA THR A 212 -28.88 37.84 -26.58
C THR A 212 -28.38 36.60 -25.86
N THR A 213 -27.74 35.68 -26.59
CA THR A 213 -27.07 34.52 -26.00
C THR A 213 -25.59 34.56 -26.34
N VAL A 214 -24.74 34.59 -25.31
CA VAL A 214 -23.30 34.39 -25.46
C VAL A 214 -23.01 32.91 -25.28
N VAL A 215 -22.27 32.30 -26.22
CA VAL A 215 -21.92 30.88 -26.19
C VAL A 215 -20.45 30.76 -25.84
N VAL A 216 -20.16 30.15 -24.70
CA VAL A 216 -18.79 29.71 -24.39
C VAL A 216 -18.64 28.29 -24.95
N PRO A 217 -17.76 28.08 -25.95
CA PRO A 217 -17.57 26.76 -26.55
C PRO A 217 -17.13 25.72 -25.51
N ALA A 218 -17.32 24.44 -25.83
CA ALA A 218 -16.84 23.35 -24.98
C ALA A 218 -15.35 23.51 -24.68
N ASN A 219 -14.99 23.31 -23.42
CA ASN A 219 -13.61 23.40 -22.90
C ASN A 219 -12.92 24.77 -23.11
N SER A 220 -13.68 25.83 -23.39
CA SER A 220 -13.19 27.21 -23.49
C SER A 220 -13.52 28.02 -22.24
N THR A 221 -12.67 28.97 -21.89
CA THR A 221 -12.95 29.95 -20.83
C THR A 221 -13.56 31.25 -21.36
N VAL A 222 -13.65 31.43 -22.67
CA VAL A 222 -14.13 32.66 -23.30
C VAL A 222 -15.12 32.36 -24.42
N GLY A 223 -16.17 33.17 -24.50
CA GLY A 223 -17.21 33.14 -25.52
C GLY A 223 -17.79 34.52 -25.80
#